data_AF-A0AAD5JV73-F1
#
_entry.id   AF-A0AAD5JV73-F1
#
_cell.length_a   1.000
_cell.length_b   1.000
_cell.length_c   1.000
_cell.angle_alpha   90.00
_cell.angle_beta   90.00
_cell.angle_gamma   90.00
#
_symmetry.space_group_name_H-M   'P 1'
#
loop_
_entity.id
_entity.type
_entity.pdbx_description
1 polymer ?
#
loop_
_entity_poly.entity_id
_entity_poly.type
_entity_poly.pdbx_seq_one_letter_code
_entity_poly.pdbx_strand_id
1 'polypeptide(L)'
;MFPKNKQVGRALGTLGVFLISGLMHDYILAAMFGYSEYLNRPGIAWFQTMFFLLQGIATIISGQGIFRTPSILGGILTWIFILYTCPLFIEPYLRIGLHHDASIPGYPQSMDPYLVVVCPYGPKMGV
;
A
#
# COMPACT_ATOMS: atom_id res chain seq x y z
N MET A 1 18.91 -5.09 -24.37
CA MET A 1 19.03 -4.69 -22.94
C MET A 1 19.09 -5.98 -22.09
N PHE A 2 20.17 -6.17 -21.32
CA PHE A 2 20.51 -7.36 -20.49
C PHE A 2 20.55 -8.76 -21.15
N PRO A 3 21.25 -8.96 -22.29
CA PRO A 3 21.35 -10.28 -22.93
C PRO A 3 22.05 -11.35 -22.07
N LYS A 4 22.92 -10.95 -21.14
CA LYS A 4 23.70 -11.86 -20.28
C LYS A 4 23.04 -12.19 -18.93
N ASN A 5 22.03 -11.42 -18.50
CA ASN A 5 21.40 -11.60 -17.18
C ASN A 5 19.87 -11.39 -17.26
N LYS A 6 19.17 -12.38 -17.82
CA LYS A 6 17.71 -12.37 -17.99
C LYS A 6 16.96 -12.20 -16.66
N GLN A 7 17.49 -12.76 -15.56
CA GLN A 7 16.90 -12.63 -14.23
C GLN A 7 16.97 -11.20 -13.69
N VAL A 8 18.10 -10.52 -13.88
CA VAL A 8 18.26 -9.11 -13.49
C VAL A 8 17.33 -8.22 -14.31
N GLY A 9 17.23 -8.45 -15.62
CA GLY A 9 16.29 -7.72 -16.48
C GLY A 9 14.84 -7.89 -16.04
N ARG A 10 14.44 -9.11 -15.66
CA ARG A 10 13.09 -9.37 -15.11
C ARG A 10 12.88 -8.68 -13.76
N ALA A 11 13.85 -8.76 -12.85
CA ALA A 11 13.76 -8.11 -11.53
C ALA A 11 13.65 -6.58 -11.66
N LEU A 12 14.49 -5.95 -12.49
CA LEU A 12 14.42 -4.52 -12.76
C LEU A 12 13.12 -4.12 -13.44
N GLY A 13 12.63 -4.92 -14.38
CA GLY A 13 11.32 -4.71 -15.00
C GLY A 13 10.19 -4.74 -13.97
N THR A 14 10.18 -5.75 -13.08
CA THR A 14 9.23 -5.85 -11.99
C THR A 14 9.30 -4.62 -11.07
N LEU A 15 10.49 -4.26 -10.59
CA LEU A 15 10.65 -3.06 -9.74
C LEU A 15 10.21 -1.78 -10.44
N GLY A 16 10.49 -1.64 -11.74
CA GLY A 16 10.07 -0.49 -12.52
C GLY A 16 8.54 -0.34 -12.56
N VAL A 17 7.80 -1.44 -12.76
CA VAL A 17 6.33 -1.43 -12.73
C VAL A 17 5.80 -1.02 -11.36
N PHE A 18 6.35 -1.58 -10.29
CA PHE A 18 5.95 -1.22 -8.92
C PHE A 18 6.29 0.23 -8.58
N LEU A 19 7.46 0.72 -8.99
CA LEU A 19 7.86 2.12 -8.80
C LEU A 19 6.90 3.07 -9.50
N ILE A 20 6.59 2.84 -10.78
CA ILE A 20 5.66 3.69 -11.55
C ILE A 20 4.26 3.65 -10.92
N SER A 21 3.79 2.48 -10.49
CA SER A 21 2.51 2.35 -9.79
C SER A 21 2.49 3.15 -8.48
N GLY A 22 3.59 3.11 -7.72
CA GLY A 22 3.77 3.90 -6.52
C GLY A 22 3.72 5.40 -6.76
N LEU A 23 4.48 5.87 -7.75
CA LEU A 23 4.53 7.28 -8.14
C LEU A 23 3.17 7.78 -8.63
N MET A 24 2.42 6.95 -9.36
CA MET A 24 1.07 7.28 -9.80
C MET A 24 0.13 7.48 -8.61
N HIS A 25 0.22 6.63 -7.59
CA HIS A 25 -0.59 6.71 -6.39
C HIS A 25 -0.24 7.97 -5.55
N ASP A 26 1.04 8.25 -5.35
CA ASP A 26 1.48 9.49 -4.71
C ASP A 26 1.08 10.74 -5.52
N TYR A 27 1.09 10.66 -6.86
CA TYR A 27 0.60 11.74 -7.73
C TYR A 27 -0.90 11.98 -7.55
N ILE A 28 -1.71 10.93 -7.41
CA ILE A 28 -3.15 11.07 -7.13
C ILE A 28 -3.36 11.81 -5.80
N LEU A 29 -2.62 11.43 -4.75
CA LEU A 29 -2.69 12.13 -3.46
C LEU A 29 -2.29 13.61 -3.58
N ALA A 30 -1.20 13.89 -4.28
CA ALA A 30 -0.75 15.26 -4.54
C ALA A 30 -1.75 16.06 -5.37
N ALA A 31 -2.44 15.44 -6.32
CA ALA A 31 -3.47 16.07 -7.14
C ALA A 31 -4.76 16.34 -6.36
N MET A 32 -5.13 15.44 -5.43
CA MET A 32 -6.34 15.59 -4.61
C MET A 32 -6.20 16.67 -3.54
N PHE A 33 -5.05 16.76 -2.87
CA PHE A 33 -4.86 17.64 -1.69
C PHE A 33 -3.92 18.83 -1.94
N GLY A 34 -3.30 18.89 -3.12
CA GLY A 34 -2.33 19.91 -3.46
C GLY A 34 -0.91 19.53 -3.01
N TYR A 35 0.06 19.92 -3.84
CA TYR A 35 1.47 19.56 -3.65
C TYR A 35 2.07 20.07 -2.32
N SER A 36 1.63 21.25 -1.86
CA SER A 36 2.09 21.83 -0.58
C SER A 36 1.67 20.97 0.61
N GLU A 37 0.41 20.55 0.68
CA GLU A 37 -0.07 19.71 1.80
C GLU A 37 0.53 18.30 1.74
N TYR A 38 0.71 17.76 0.53
CA TYR A 38 1.34 16.46 0.32
C TYR A 38 2.76 16.40 0.91
N LEU A 39 3.60 17.42 0.67
CA LEU A 39 4.97 17.44 1.18
C LEU A 39 5.07 17.82 2.66
N ASN A 40 4.20 18.69 3.15
CA ASN A 40 4.31 19.24 4.49
C ASN A 40 3.68 18.36 5.58
N ARG A 41 2.81 17.40 5.21
CA ARG A 41 2.19 16.50 6.17
C ARG A 41 3.00 15.22 6.38
N PRO A 42 3.37 14.90 7.64
CA PRO A 42 4.09 13.67 7.93
C PRO A 42 3.18 12.45 7.70
N GLY A 43 3.74 11.40 7.11
CA GLY A 43 3.00 10.15 6.88
C GLY A 43 2.20 10.08 5.58
N ILE A 44 2.41 11.03 4.66
CA ILE A 44 1.67 11.10 3.38
C ILE A 44 2.64 10.91 2.22
N ALA A 45 3.62 11.81 2.08
CA ALA A 45 4.53 11.75 0.95
C ALA A 45 5.34 10.46 0.90
N TRP A 46 5.36 9.81 -0.28
CA TRP A 46 6.14 8.62 -0.59
C TRP A 46 5.69 7.32 0.07
N PHE A 47 4.67 7.36 0.92
CA PHE A 47 4.18 6.17 1.63
C PHE A 47 3.60 5.14 0.65
N GLN A 48 2.89 5.59 -0.39
CA GLN A 48 2.35 4.69 -1.41
C GLN A 48 3.46 4.13 -2.30
N THR A 49 4.44 4.95 -2.69
CA THR A 49 5.64 4.45 -3.39
C THR A 49 6.39 3.41 -2.57
N MET A 50 6.58 3.64 -1.26
CA MET A 50 7.22 2.68 -0.38
C MET A 50 6.44 1.35 -0.29
N PHE A 51 5.12 1.41 -0.18
CA PHE A 51 4.26 0.23 -0.21
C PHE A 51 4.48 -0.60 -1.47
N PHE A 52 4.37 0.01 -2.66
CA PHE A 52 4.54 -0.72 -3.92
C PHE A 52 5.97 -1.27 -4.08
N LEU A 53 7.00 -0.53 -3.65
CA LEU A 53 8.38 -1.04 -3.70
C LEU A 53 8.57 -2.26 -2.79
N LEU A 54 7.99 -2.27 -1.59
CA LEU A 54 8.00 -3.44 -0.71
C LEU A 54 7.31 -4.65 -1.36
N GLN A 55 6.16 -4.44 -2.01
CA GLN A 55 5.48 -5.50 -2.78
C GLN A 55 6.33 -6.01 -3.94
N GLY A 56 7.04 -5.11 -4.65
CA GLY A 56 7.94 -5.47 -5.74
C GLY A 56 9.13 -6.30 -5.28
N ILE A 57 9.75 -5.93 -4.17
CA ILE A 57 10.85 -6.70 -3.55
C ILE A 57 10.34 -8.08 -3.11
N ALA A 58 9.22 -8.14 -2.41
CA ALA A 58 8.62 -9.41 -1.98
C ALA A 58 8.29 -10.32 -3.17
N THR A 59 7.80 -9.75 -4.27
CA THR A 59 7.50 -10.49 -5.52
C THR A 59 8.77 -11.06 -6.14
N ILE A 60 9.88 -10.32 -6.14
CA ILE A 60 11.16 -10.80 -6.66
C ILE A 60 11.70 -11.95 -5.80
N ILE A 61 11.68 -11.78 -4.48
CA ILE A 61 12.15 -12.81 -3.53
C ILE A 61 11.31 -14.09 -3.69
N SER A 62 9.99 -13.94 -3.79
CA SER A 62 9.07 -15.07 -4.00
C SER A 62 9.31 -15.76 -5.35
N GLY A 63 9.48 -14.98 -6.43
CA GLY A 63 9.70 -15.49 -7.78
C GLY A 63 11.04 -16.18 -8.01
N GLN A 64 12.04 -15.95 -7.15
CA GLN A 64 13.33 -16.65 -7.20
C GLN A 64 13.24 -18.09 -6.66
N GLY A 65 12.15 -18.45 -5.98
CA GLY A 65 11.96 -19.82 -5.48
C GLY A 65 12.97 -20.25 -4.42
N ILE A 66 13.60 -19.29 -3.73
CA ILE A 66 14.58 -19.54 -2.66
C ILE A 66 13.97 -20.43 -1.57
N PHE A 67 12.69 -20.22 -1.28
CA PHE A 67 11.92 -21.04 -0.37
C PHE A 67 10.94 -21.91 -1.16
N ARG A 68 11.16 -23.23 -1.18
CA ARG A 68 10.16 -24.21 -1.67
C ARG A 68 9.04 -24.35 -0.64
N THR A 69 8.23 -23.31 -0.54
CA THR A 69 7.13 -23.23 0.42
C THR A 69 5.91 -23.95 -0.15
N PRO A 70 5.23 -24.83 0.61
CA PRO A 70 3.97 -25.41 0.16
C PRO A 70 2.94 -24.30 -0.10
N SER A 71 2.07 -24.49 -1.10
CA SER A 71 1.16 -23.45 -1.63
C SER A 71 0.30 -22.77 -0.56
N ILE A 72 -0.19 -23.56 0.40
CA ILE A 72 -1.01 -23.06 1.52
C ILE A 72 -0.19 -22.10 2.41
N LEU A 73 1.03 -22.49 2.78
CA LEU A 73 1.88 -21.68 3.64
C LEU A 73 2.36 -20.41 2.91
N GLY A 74 2.62 -20.50 1.61
CA GLY A 74 2.87 -19.34 0.76
C GLY A 74 1.71 -18.34 0.79
N GLY A 75 0.48 -18.84 0.63
CA GLY A 75 -0.73 -18.01 0.70
C GLY A 75 -0.91 -17.32 2.07
N ILE A 76 -0.70 -18.06 3.17
CA ILE A 76 -0.76 -17.49 4.53
C ILE A 76 0.29 -16.40 4.71
N LEU A 77 1.52 -16.64 4.27
CA LEU A 77 2.61 -15.67 4.39
C LEU A 77 2.33 -14.41 3.55
N THR A 78 1.77 -14.57 2.34
CA THR A 78 1.31 -13.44 1.53
C THR A 78 0.23 -12.63 2.25
N TRP A 79 -0.76 -13.29 2.85
CA TRP A 79 -1.80 -12.62 3.62
C TRP A 79 -1.23 -11.83 4.80
N ILE A 80 -0.34 -12.43 5.59
CA ILE A 80 0.31 -11.76 6.72
C ILE A 80 1.12 -10.56 6.23
N PHE A 81 1.89 -10.72 5.15
CA PHE A 81 2.69 -9.65 4.57
C PHE A 81 1.82 -8.49 4.08
N ILE A 82 0.71 -8.78 3.39
CA ILE A 82 -0.24 -7.77 2.94
C ILE A 82 -0.87 -7.07 4.15
N LEU A 83 -1.36 -7.80 5.15
CA LEU A 83 -1.97 -7.22 6.35
C LEU A 83 -0.99 -6.30 7.09
N TYR A 84 0.28 -6.68 7.17
CA TYR A 84 1.31 -5.88 7.84
C TYR A 84 1.71 -4.62 7.04
N THR A 85 1.73 -4.70 5.70
CA THR A 85 2.13 -3.58 4.84
C THR A 85 0.97 -2.69 4.41
N CYS A 86 -0.28 -3.18 4.49
CA CYS A 86 -1.50 -2.46 4.13
C CYS A 86 -1.65 -1.08 4.81
N PRO A 87 -1.28 -0.90 6.11
CA PRO A 87 -1.31 0.41 6.73
C PRO A 87 -0.50 1.47 5.97
N LEU A 88 0.64 1.11 5.35
CA LEU A 88 1.43 2.05 4.55
C LEU A 88 0.68 2.60 3.34
N PHE A 89 -0.27 1.83 2.81
CA PHE A 89 -1.10 2.26 1.69
C PHE A 89 -2.31 3.09 2.15
N ILE A 90 -2.92 2.70 3.28
CA ILE A 90 -4.16 3.30 3.81
C ILE A 90 -3.89 4.58 4.59
N GLU A 91 -2.77 4.66 5.31
CA GLU A 91 -2.44 5.76 6.22
C GLU A 91 -2.52 7.16 5.58
N PRO A 92 -2.04 7.38 4.33
CA PRO A 92 -2.25 8.66 3.65
C PRO A 92 -3.73 9.04 3.53
N TYR A 93 -4.61 8.09 3.16
CA TYR A 93 -6.06 8.33 3.04
C TYR A 93 -6.74 8.60 4.38
N LEU A 94 -6.22 8.03 5.47
CA LEU A 94 -6.70 8.35 6.82
C LEU A 94 -6.25 9.75 7.24
N ARG A 95 -4.97 10.10 7.02
CA ARG A 95 -4.40 11.39 7.41
C ARG A 95 -4.99 12.58 6.65
N ILE A 96 -5.45 12.36 5.41
CA ILE A 96 -6.14 13.39 4.63
C ILE A 96 -7.64 13.50 4.97
N GLY A 97 -8.19 12.63 5.82
CA GLY A 97 -9.59 12.71 6.23
C GLY A 97 -10.59 12.22 5.18
N LEU A 98 -10.15 11.55 4.10
CA LEU A 98 -11.05 11.09 3.03
C LEU A 98 -12.16 10.17 3.53
N HIS A 99 -11.90 9.45 4.62
CA HIS A 99 -12.86 8.59 5.29
C HIS A 99 -14.02 9.35 5.95
N HIS A 100 -13.92 10.66 6.14
CA HIS A 100 -15.02 11.53 6.59
C HIS A 100 -15.90 12.01 5.42
N ASP A 101 -15.30 12.19 4.23
CA ASP A 101 -15.97 12.78 3.08
C ASP A 101 -16.55 11.73 2.10
N ALA A 102 -15.97 10.52 2.07
CA ALA A 102 -16.39 9.45 1.18
C ALA A 102 -17.63 8.72 1.73
N SER A 103 -18.82 9.17 1.31
CA SER A 103 -20.06 8.40 1.45
C SER A 103 -20.35 7.64 0.15
N ILE A 104 -20.38 6.30 0.22
CA ILE A 104 -20.78 5.45 -0.90
C ILE A 104 -22.15 4.85 -0.56
N PRO A 105 -23.18 5.00 -1.42
CA PRO A 105 -24.49 4.41 -1.17
C PRO A 105 -24.38 2.89 -0.93
N GLY A 106 -24.81 2.43 0.25
CA GLY A 106 -24.79 1.01 0.62
C GLY A 106 -23.49 0.49 1.25
N TYR A 107 -22.45 1.32 1.41
CA TYR A 107 -21.23 0.94 2.15
C TYR A 107 -21.26 1.59 3.55
N PRO A 108 -21.06 0.81 4.64
CA PRO A 108 -20.98 1.39 5.97
C PRO A 108 -19.75 2.31 6.04
N GLN A 109 -19.93 3.53 6.56
CA GLN A 109 -18.80 4.43 6.75
C GLN A 109 -17.78 3.74 7.66
N SER A 110 -16.51 3.71 7.26
CA SER A 110 -15.42 2.96 7.90
C SER A 110 -15.05 3.46 9.32
N MET A 111 -15.85 4.37 9.87
CA MET A 111 -15.77 4.96 11.20
C MET A 111 -17.12 4.86 11.95
N ASP A 112 -17.96 3.87 11.64
CA ASP A 112 -19.13 3.59 12.46
C ASP A 112 -18.66 3.19 13.89
N PRO A 113 -19.16 3.84 14.98
CA PRO A 113 -18.80 3.49 16.35
C PRO A 113 -19.03 2.01 16.70
N TYR A 114 -19.84 1.27 15.93
CA TYR A 114 -20.03 -0.17 16.12
C TYR A 114 -18.92 -1.04 15.50
N LEU A 115 -18.01 -0.48 14.69
CA LEU A 115 -16.92 -1.21 14.02
C LEU A 115 -15.63 -1.35 14.86
N VAL A 116 -15.60 -0.81 16.08
CA VAL A 116 -14.44 -0.85 17.01
C VAL A 116 -13.98 -2.29 17.32
N VAL A 117 -14.89 -3.27 17.27
CA VAL A 117 -14.57 -4.69 17.51
C VAL A 117 -13.72 -5.29 16.39
N VAL A 118 -13.81 -4.75 15.17
CA VAL A 118 -13.18 -5.32 13.96
C VAL A 118 -12.05 -4.43 13.43
N CYS A 119 -12.11 -3.12 13.66
CA CYS A 119 -11.10 -2.16 13.22
C CYS A 119 -10.51 -1.39 14.42
N PRO A 120 -9.25 -1.66 14.84
CA PRO A 120 -8.61 -0.97 15.98
C PRO A 120 -8.27 0.51 15.71
N TYR A 121 -8.55 1.02 14.49
CA TYR A 121 -8.32 2.40 14.08
C TYR A 121 -9.62 3.23 14.01
N GLY A 122 -10.70 2.78 14.68
CA GLY A 122 -11.98 3.49 14.74
C GLY A 122 -11.88 4.93 15.28
N PRO A 123 -12.95 5.74 15.12
CA PRO A 123 -12.87 7.17 15.32
C PRO A 123 -12.45 7.49 16.75
N LYS A 124 -11.35 8.22 16.90
CA LYS A 124 -11.12 8.97 18.13
C LYS A 124 -12.24 10.01 18.19
N MET A 125 -13.20 9.82 19.09
CA MET A 125 -14.15 10.87 19.42
C MET A 125 -13.34 12.09 19.85
N GLY A 126 -13.27 13.10 18.98
CA GLY A 126 -12.65 14.38 19.27
C GLY A 126 -13.57 15.16 20.19
N VAL A 127 -13.06 15.48 21.38
CA VAL A 127 -13.20 16.82 21.96
C VAL A 127 -12.12 17.68 21.32
#